data_AF-A0A6P2BCV0-F1
#
_entry.id   AF-A0A6P2BCV0-F1
#
_cell.length_a   1.000
_cell.length_b   1.000
_cell.length_c   1.000
_cell.angle_alpha   90.00
_cell.angle_beta   90.00
_cell.angle_gamma   90.00
#
_symmetry.space_group_name_H-M   'P 1'
#
loop_
_entity.id
_entity.type
_entity.pdbx_description
1 polymer ?
#
loop_
_entity_poly.entity_id
_entity_poly.type
_entity_poly.pdbx_seq_one_letter_code
_entity_poly.pdbx_strand_id
1 'polypeptide(L)'
;MASNDDCPSMMASEAASPSSKPQAGDLYQLTHELRALAHDHIELAALETRLALLNALKMGIVAVITAIVLVSAWLALVGAAALGLIGFGLAPAVAMLVVAAANLLLAFAGWTYVKQKGRSLGWPATQRAIKPRSAAETKESAQ
;
A
#
# COMPACT_ATOMS: atom_id res chain seq x y z
N MET A 1 -61.72 -24.24 -60.04
CA MET A 1 -61.35 -23.92 -58.63
C MET A 1 -60.05 -24.68 -58.36
N ALA A 2 -58.88 -24.10 -58.11
CA ALA A 2 -58.42 -22.74 -57.78
C ALA A 2 -57.08 -22.52 -58.53
N SER A 3 -56.90 -21.40 -59.25
CA SER A 3 -56.30 -20.12 -58.82
C SER A 3 -54.76 -20.11 -58.95
N ASN A 4 -54.30 -19.29 -59.91
CA ASN A 4 -52.93 -18.78 -60.04
C ASN A 4 -52.56 -17.92 -58.81
N ASP A 5 -51.26 -17.74 -58.56
CA ASP A 5 -50.61 -16.42 -58.52
C ASP A 5 -49.07 -16.52 -58.37
N ASP A 6 -48.41 -15.97 -59.39
CA ASP A 6 -47.15 -15.23 -59.49
C ASP A 6 -46.07 -15.12 -58.38
N CYS A 7 -44.84 -15.28 -58.88
CA CYS A 7 -43.66 -14.40 -58.73
C CYS A 7 -42.74 -14.41 -57.48
N PRO A 8 -41.46 -13.99 -57.69
CA PRO A 8 -40.28 -14.50 -56.99
C PRO A 8 -39.65 -13.46 -56.06
N SER A 9 -38.98 -13.92 -55.00
CA SER A 9 -38.07 -13.09 -54.20
C SER A 9 -37.18 -14.02 -53.38
N MET A 10 -35.88 -14.08 -53.70
CA MET A 10 -34.89 -13.35 -52.92
C MET A 10 -35.15 -13.44 -51.41
N MET A 11 -34.91 -14.62 -50.83
CA MET A 11 -34.46 -14.70 -49.43
C MET A 11 -32.93 -14.65 -49.43
N ALA A 12 -32.42 -13.49 -49.85
CA ALA A 12 -31.20 -12.97 -49.27
C ALA A 12 -31.60 -12.36 -47.91
N SER A 13 -31.25 -13.03 -46.83
CA SER A 13 -31.14 -12.44 -45.49
C SER A 13 -30.26 -13.43 -44.71
N GLU A 14 -28.94 -13.36 -44.85
CA GLU A 14 -28.12 -12.36 -44.16
C GLU A 14 -28.62 -12.11 -42.72
N ALA A 15 -28.69 -13.18 -41.93
CA ALA A 15 -28.43 -13.03 -40.51
C ALA A 15 -26.91 -12.93 -40.34
N ALA A 16 -26.38 -11.78 -40.75
CA ALA A 16 -25.09 -11.29 -40.29
C ALA A 16 -25.11 -11.38 -38.76
N SER A 17 -24.35 -12.32 -38.21
CA SER A 17 -23.88 -12.17 -36.84
C SER A 17 -23.17 -10.81 -36.81
N PRO A 18 -23.57 -9.88 -35.93
CA PRO A 18 -22.70 -8.76 -35.62
C PRO A 18 -21.49 -9.37 -34.90
N SER A 19 -20.51 -9.82 -35.68
CA SER A 19 -19.14 -9.90 -35.22
C SER A 19 -18.69 -8.47 -35.04
N SER A 20 -19.16 -7.85 -33.96
CA SER A 20 -18.70 -6.58 -33.44
C SER A 20 -17.28 -6.80 -32.94
N LYS A 21 -16.35 -6.88 -33.89
CA LYS A 21 -14.95 -6.63 -33.61
C LYS A 21 -14.91 -5.27 -32.93
N PRO A 22 -14.31 -5.14 -31.74
CA PRO A 22 -14.21 -3.87 -31.05
C PRO A 22 -13.55 -2.88 -32.01
N GLN A 23 -14.31 -1.90 -32.48
CA GLN A 23 -13.80 -0.89 -33.39
C GLN A 23 -12.81 -0.02 -32.61
N ALA A 24 -11.71 0.36 -33.25
CA ALA A 24 -10.65 1.15 -32.62
C ALA A 24 -11.16 2.46 -31.98
N GLY A 25 -12.33 2.97 -32.41
CA GLY A 25 -13.00 4.12 -31.80
C GLY A 25 -13.52 3.88 -30.39
N ASP A 26 -13.92 2.65 -30.06
CA ASP A 26 -14.46 2.28 -28.73
C ASP A 26 -13.34 2.25 -27.68
N LEU A 27 -12.18 1.70 -28.04
CA LEU A 27 -10.96 1.77 -27.23
C LEU A 27 -10.48 3.22 -27.04
N TYR A 28 -10.65 4.08 -28.04
CA TYR A 28 -10.31 5.49 -27.94
C TYR A 28 -11.24 6.25 -26.98
N GLN A 29 -12.54 5.92 -26.97
CA GLN A 29 -13.48 6.52 -26.02
C GLN A 29 -13.23 6.04 -24.59
N LEU A 30 -13.03 4.73 -24.38
CA LEU A 30 -12.69 4.20 -23.06
C LEU A 30 -11.40 4.81 -22.50
N THR A 31 -10.36 4.96 -23.32
CA THR A 31 -9.10 5.57 -22.88
C THR A 31 -9.26 7.07 -22.58
N HIS A 32 -10.12 7.77 -23.29
CA HIS A 32 -10.41 9.18 -23.02
C HIS A 32 -11.20 9.35 -21.72
N GLU A 33 -12.20 8.50 -21.46
CA GLU A 33 -12.97 8.51 -20.22
C GLU A 33 -12.12 8.11 -19.02
N LEU A 34 -11.29 7.06 -19.15
CA LEU A 34 -10.30 6.68 -18.13
C LEU A 34 -9.31 7.81 -17.84
N ARG A 35 -8.86 8.53 -18.87
CA ARG A 35 -7.93 9.66 -18.70
C ARG A 35 -8.58 10.86 -18.03
N ALA A 36 -9.86 11.12 -18.34
CA ALA A 36 -10.65 12.16 -17.68
C ALA A 36 -10.88 11.83 -16.20
N LEU A 37 -11.28 10.59 -15.90
CA LEU A 37 -11.47 10.12 -14.52
C LEU A 37 -10.15 10.10 -13.73
N ALA A 38 -9.05 9.69 -14.37
CA ALA A 38 -7.73 9.69 -13.75
C ALA A 38 -7.25 11.11 -13.43
N HIS A 39 -7.59 12.12 -14.23
CA HIS A 39 -7.16 13.50 -13.98
C HIS A 39 -7.70 14.04 -12.65
N ASP A 40 -9.00 13.88 -12.41
CA ASP A 40 -9.65 14.33 -11.18
C ASP A 40 -9.13 13.57 -9.95
N HIS A 41 -8.89 12.26 -10.08
CA HIS A 41 -8.35 11.45 -9.00
C HIS A 41 -6.87 11.72 -8.73
N ILE A 42 -6.07 12.05 -9.74
CA ILE A 42 -4.66 12.43 -9.57
C ILE A 42 -4.55 13.78 -8.90
N GLU A 43 -5.43 14.73 -9.22
CA GLU A 43 -5.43 16.05 -8.57
C GLU A 43 -5.79 15.95 -7.09
N LEU A 44 -6.82 15.18 -6.74
CA LEU A 44 -7.14 14.88 -5.35
C LEU A 44 -6.02 14.10 -4.64
N ALA A 45 -5.47 13.06 -5.29
CA ALA A 45 -4.36 12.29 -4.72
C ALA A 45 -3.10 13.13 -4.53
N ALA A 46 -2.83 14.10 -5.40
CA ALA A 46 -1.70 15.01 -5.28
C ALA A 46 -1.84 15.95 -4.07
N LEU A 47 -3.05 16.42 -3.76
CA LEU A 47 -3.29 17.20 -2.54
C LEU A 47 -3.21 16.32 -1.29
N GLU A 48 -3.82 15.14 -1.33
CA GLU A 48 -3.88 14.23 -0.19
C GLU A 48 -2.50 13.66 0.15
N THR A 49 -1.68 13.35 -0.86
CA THR A 49 -0.28 12.94 -0.67
C THR A 49 0.57 14.05 -0.10
N ARG A 50 0.40 15.31 -0.54
CA ARG A 50 1.11 16.45 0.06
C ARG A 50 0.75 16.62 1.53
N LEU A 51 -0.54 16.53 1.87
CA LEU A 51 -0.99 16.66 3.25
C LEU A 51 -0.55 15.48 4.11
N ALA A 52 -0.66 14.25 3.60
CA ALA A 52 -0.21 13.03 4.26
C ALA A 52 1.30 13.03 4.45
N LEU A 53 2.07 13.52 3.47
CA LEU A 53 3.52 13.65 3.55
C LEU A 53 3.93 14.71 4.57
N LEU A 54 3.29 15.89 4.58
CA LEU A 54 3.54 16.92 5.58
C LEU A 54 3.24 16.42 7.00
N ASN A 55 2.17 15.64 7.17
CA ASN A 55 1.83 15.06 8.46
C ASN A 55 2.82 13.94 8.87
N ALA A 56 3.26 13.12 7.92
CA ALA A 56 4.29 12.11 8.13
C ALA A 56 5.65 12.73 8.48
N LEU A 57 6.03 13.82 7.83
CA LEU A 57 7.23 14.60 8.14
C LEU A 57 7.15 15.16 9.56
N LYS A 58 6.02 15.74 9.95
CA LYS A 58 5.81 16.27 11.31
C LYS A 58 5.95 15.18 12.37
N MET A 59 5.32 14.02 12.17
CA MET A 59 5.50 12.87 13.06
C MET A 59 6.94 12.34 13.03
N GLY A 60 7.59 12.36 11.87
CA GLY A 60 8.99 11.96 11.70
C GLY A 60 9.96 12.82 12.50
N ILE A 61 9.79 14.15 12.47
CA ILE A 61 10.61 15.08 13.27
C ILE A 61 10.46 14.79 14.77
N VAL A 62 9.22 14.63 15.25
CA VAL A 62 8.96 14.29 16.67
C VAL A 62 9.59 12.95 17.03
N ALA A 63 9.49 11.95 16.13
CA ALA A 63 10.11 10.65 16.34
C ALA A 63 11.64 10.76 16.41
N VAL A 64 12.27 11.56 15.55
CA VAL A 64 13.73 11.80 15.56
C VAL A 64 14.16 12.49 16.85
N ILE A 65 13.47 13.56 17.26
CA ILE A 65 13.78 14.27 18.51
C ILE A 65 13.63 13.32 19.70
N THR A 66 12.55 12.55 19.73
CA THR A 66 12.30 11.57 20.78
C THR A 66 13.39 10.50 20.79
N ALA A 67 13.82 10.00 19.62
CA ALA A 67 14.92 9.05 19.52
C ALA A 67 16.24 9.64 20.05
N ILE A 68 16.57 10.88 19.71
CA ILE A 68 17.78 11.56 20.20
C ILE A 68 17.74 11.72 21.72
N VAL A 69 16.63 12.20 22.26
CA VAL A 69 16.45 12.36 23.72
C VAL A 69 16.55 11.01 24.42
N LEU A 70 15.91 9.97 23.86
CA LEU A 70 15.93 8.63 24.43
C LEU A 70 17.33 8.03 24.42
N VAL A 71 18.08 8.16 23.32
CA VAL A 71 19.49 7.71 23.23
C VAL A 71 20.37 8.48 24.21
N SER A 72 20.16 9.79 24.34
CA SER A 72 20.91 10.64 25.27
C SER A 72 20.64 10.26 26.73
N ALA A 73 19.37 10.06 27.09
CA ALA A 73 18.96 9.59 28.41
C ALA A 73 19.52 8.20 28.71
N TRP A 74 19.53 7.31 27.72
CA TRP A 74 20.11 5.98 27.84
C TRP A 74 21.62 6.02 28.09
N LEU A 75 22.37 6.84 27.34
CA LEU A 75 23.80 7.05 27.54
C LEU A 75 24.11 7.60 28.93
N ALA A 76 23.32 8.57 29.39
CA ALA A 76 23.45 9.11 30.75
C ALA A 76 23.19 8.05 31.82
N LEU A 77 22.17 7.20 31.62
CA LEU A 77 21.84 6.09 32.54
C LEU A 77 22.97 5.06 32.59
N VAL A 78 23.53 4.70 31.44
CA VAL A 78 24.69 3.81 31.32
C VAL A 78 25.91 4.41 32.03
N GLY A 79 26.20 5.69 31.83
CA GLY A 79 27.29 6.39 32.50
C GLY A 79 27.11 6.45 34.01
N ALA A 80 25.90 6.77 34.47
CA ALA A 80 25.56 6.79 35.89
C ALA A 80 25.66 5.40 36.52
N ALA A 81 25.21 4.35 35.83
CA ALA A 81 25.33 2.97 36.30
C ALA A 81 26.81 2.54 36.40
N ALA A 82 27.64 2.90 35.41
CA ALA A 82 29.07 2.60 35.44
C ALA A 82 29.79 3.31 36.60
N LEU A 83 29.52 4.62 36.79
CA LEU A 83 30.07 5.39 37.91
C LEU A 83 29.60 4.84 39.27
N GLY A 84 28.33 4.48 39.39
CA GLY A 84 27.78 3.84 40.58
C GLY A 84 28.48 2.51 40.89
N LEU A 85 28.66 1.65 39.88
CA LEU A 85 29.37 0.37 40.04
C LEU A 85 30.82 0.55 40.50
N ILE A 86 31.53 1.53 39.91
CA ILE A 86 32.90 1.86 40.33
C ILE A 86 32.89 2.34 41.79
N GLY A 87 31.90 3.15 42.19
CA GLY A 87 31.71 3.60 43.57
C GLY A 87 31.43 2.47 44.56
N PHE A 88 30.81 1.37 44.13
CA PHE A 88 30.63 0.15 44.91
C PHE A 88 31.89 -0.74 44.99
N GLY A 89 33.00 -0.32 44.38
CA GLY A 89 34.27 -1.06 44.38
C GLY A 89 34.34 -2.17 43.32
N LEU A 90 33.41 -2.23 42.37
CA LEU A 90 33.50 -3.17 41.26
C LEU A 90 34.63 -2.80 40.30
N ALA A 91 35.35 -3.82 39.82
CA ALA A 91 36.38 -3.63 38.80
C ALA A 91 35.77 -3.04 37.51
N PRO A 92 36.47 -2.12 36.82
CA PRO A 92 35.99 -1.49 35.59
C PRO A 92 35.56 -2.48 34.50
N ALA A 93 36.21 -3.66 34.45
CA ALA A 93 35.87 -4.73 33.53
C ALA A 93 34.43 -5.25 33.73
N VAL A 94 33.97 -5.37 34.98
CA VAL A 94 32.61 -5.84 35.29
C VAL A 94 31.58 -4.77 34.94
N ALA A 95 31.89 -3.50 35.20
CA ALA A 95 31.04 -2.38 34.77
C ALA A 95 30.86 -2.37 33.24
N MET A 96 31.94 -2.53 32.48
CA MET A 96 31.87 -2.64 31.02
C MET A 96 31.05 -3.84 30.55
N LEU A 97 31.13 -4.98 31.24
CA LEU A 97 30.34 -6.18 30.93
C LEU A 97 28.83 -5.94 31.12
N VAL A 98 28.44 -5.24 32.19
CA VAL A 98 27.04 -4.85 32.46
C VAL A 98 26.54 -3.88 31.38
N VAL A 99 27.36 -2.89 31.01
CA VAL A 99 27.03 -1.97 29.91
C VAL A 99 26.88 -2.71 28.58
N ALA A 100 27.77 -3.66 28.29
CA ALA A 100 27.68 -4.49 27.09
C ALA A 100 26.40 -5.33 27.07
N ALA A 101 26.05 -5.97 28.20
CA ALA A 101 24.82 -6.74 28.33
C ALA A 101 23.56 -5.87 28.14
N ALA A 102 23.55 -4.66 28.68
CA ALA A 102 22.45 -3.72 28.50
C ALA A 102 22.29 -3.28 27.03
N ASN A 103 23.39 -3.03 26.33
CA ASN A 103 23.37 -2.73 24.89
C ASN A 103 22.88 -3.92 24.07
N LEU A 104 23.26 -5.15 24.44
CA LEU A 104 22.81 -6.37 23.79
C LEU A 104 21.30 -6.58 23.93
N LEU A 105 20.75 -6.29 25.12
CA LEU A 105 19.31 -6.30 25.36
C LEU A 105 18.58 -5.27 24.50
N LEU A 106 19.13 -4.05 24.38
CA LEU A 106 18.56 -3.02 23.52
C LEU A 106 18.58 -3.44 22.04
N ALA A 107 19.69 -4.00 21.57
CA ALA A 107 19.81 -4.51 20.21
C ALA A 107 18.80 -5.63 19.94
N PHE A 108 18.61 -6.54 20.90
CA PHE A 108 17.62 -7.61 20.81
C PHE A 108 16.18 -7.08 20.81
N ALA A 109 15.87 -6.10 21.66
CA ALA A 109 14.57 -5.44 21.68
C ALA A 109 14.27 -4.70 20.36
N GLY A 110 15.26 -3.99 19.82
CA GLY A 110 15.14 -3.34 18.51
C GLY A 110 14.91 -4.35 17.39
N TRP A 111 15.66 -5.44 17.36
CA TRP A 111 15.52 -6.52 16.39
C TRP A 111 14.13 -7.16 16.44
N THR A 112 13.63 -7.47 17.64
CA THR A 112 12.29 -8.05 17.83
C THR A 112 11.19 -7.08 17.40
N TYR A 113 11.32 -5.78 17.71
CA TYR A 113 10.38 -4.75 17.30
C TYR A 113 10.31 -4.60 15.77
N VAL A 114 11.46 -4.59 15.08
CA VAL A 114 11.53 -4.54 13.61
C VAL A 114 10.89 -5.80 13.01
N LYS A 115 11.19 -7.00 13.55
CA LYS A 115 10.54 -8.24 13.11
C LYS A 115 9.03 -8.24 13.33
N GLN A 116 8.56 -7.65 14.43
CA GLN A 116 7.14 -7.62 14.76
C GLN A 116 6.36 -6.68 13.83
N LYS A 117 6.89 -5.49 13.52
CA LYS A 117 6.29 -4.57 12.55
C LYS A 117 6.39 -5.03 11.10
N GLY A 118 7.46 -5.72 10.73
CA GLY A 118 7.59 -6.35 9.41
C GLY A 118 6.46 -7.37 9.13
N ARG A 119 5.98 -8.08 10.16
CA ARG A 119 4.86 -9.02 10.04
C ARG A 119 3.49 -8.34 9.93
N SER A 120 3.32 -7.11 10.42
CA SER A 120 2.04 -6.40 10.35
C SER A 120 1.87 -5.57 9.07
N LEU A 121 2.97 -5.19 8.41
CA LEU A 121 2.94 -4.39 7.18
C LEU A 121 2.89 -5.24 5.89
N GLY A 122 3.15 -6.55 5.99
CA GLY A 122 3.45 -7.38 4.83
C GLY A 122 2.31 -7.65 3.85
N TRP A 123 1.02 -7.58 4.22
CA TRP A 123 0.01 -8.25 3.38
C TRP A 123 -1.45 -7.72 3.33
N PRO A 124 -1.99 -6.87 4.23
CA PRO A 124 -3.41 -6.50 4.12
C PRO A 124 -3.70 -5.40 3.10
N ALA A 125 -2.83 -4.39 2.98
CA ALA A 125 -3.07 -3.21 2.14
C ALA A 125 -2.92 -3.53 0.64
N THR A 126 -1.89 -4.31 0.28
CA THR A 126 -1.63 -4.72 -1.10
C THR A 126 -2.70 -5.66 -1.63
N GLN A 127 -3.27 -6.53 -0.77
CA GLN A 127 -4.39 -7.41 -1.17
C GLN A 127 -5.69 -6.65 -1.42
N ARG A 128 -5.92 -5.50 -0.77
CA ARG A 128 -7.11 -4.67 -1.01
C ARG A 128 -7.06 -3.95 -2.36
N ALA A 129 -5.86 -3.63 -2.85
CA ALA A 129 -5.68 -3.00 -4.16
C ALA A 129 -5.88 -3.99 -5.33
N ILE A 130 -5.71 -5.30 -5.10
CA ILE A 130 -5.77 -6.34 -6.15
C ILE A 130 -7.08 -7.15 -6.06
N LYS A 131 -8.16 -6.60 -5.50
CA LYS A 131 -9.49 -7.18 -5.70
C LYS A 131 -10.18 -6.41 -6.83
N PRO A 132 -9.94 -6.77 -8.10
CA PRO A 132 -10.75 -6.23 -9.19
C PRO A 132 -12.20 -6.61 -8.89
N ARG A 133 -13.07 -5.59 -8.89
CA ARG A 133 -14.52 -5.74 -8.88
C ARG A 133 -14.94 -6.31 -10.24
N SER A 134 -14.53 -7.55 -10.55
CA SER A 134 -14.77 -8.25 -11.81
C SER A 134 -15.91 -9.29 -11.69
N ALA A 135 -16.84 -9.09 -10.76
CA ALA A 135 -17.95 -10.02 -10.55
C ALA A 135 -19.32 -9.33 -10.46
N ALA A 136 -19.40 -8.02 -10.69
CA ALA A 136 -20.66 -7.29 -10.58
C ALA A 136 -21.34 -6.99 -11.92
N GLU A 137 -20.63 -6.98 -13.06
CA GLU A 137 -21.21 -6.50 -14.33
C GLU A 137 -21.47 -7.58 -15.39
N THR A 138 -21.34 -8.87 -15.05
CA THR A 138 -21.70 -9.98 -15.98
C THR A 138 -23.03 -10.66 -15.60
N LYS A 139 -23.79 -10.08 -14.65
CA LYS A 139 -25.12 -10.59 -14.29
C LYS A 139 -26.28 -9.70 -14.74
N GLU A 140 -26.02 -8.54 -15.35
CA GLU A 140 -27.06 -7.62 -15.86
C GLU A 140 -27.25 -7.69 -17.38
N SER A 141 -26.99 -8.86 -17.99
CA SER A 141 -27.28 -9.10 -19.41
C SER A 141 -27.92 -10.46 -19.69
N ALA A 142 -28.43 -11.12 -18.66
CA ALA A 142 -29.16 -12.39 -18.76
C ALA A 142 -30.54 -12.32 -18.09
N GLN A 143 -31.20 -11.16 -18.11
CA GLN A 143 -32.61 -11.04 -17.71
C GLN A 143 -33.41 -10.26 -18.73
#